data_AF-A0AA96GF00-F1
#
_entry.id   AF-A0AA96GF00-F1
#
_cell.length_a   1.000
_cell.length_b   1.000
_cell.length_c   1.000
_cell.angle_alpha   90.00
_cell.angle_beta   90.00
_cell.angle_gamma   90.00
#
_symmetry.space_group_name_H-M   'P 1'
#
loop_
_entity.id
_entity.type
_entity.pdbx_description
1 polymer ?
#
loop_
_entity_poly.entity_id
_entity_poly.type
_entity_poly.pdbx_seq_one_letter_code
_entity_poly.pdbx_strand_id
1 'polypeptide(L)'
;MDSLPELVGTVHIILGPYRGNPIALYMCQDESTCRISPRIYPWNQTVGTGETPNKAAADFEARWKETDLADDMYTGPHWEGGIKPEKPKPVPAPKPATPPAPKTQAAQETKPPAPKSPALPDPPQPSPEAEDAAK
;
A
#
# COMPACT_ATOMS: atom_id res chain seq x y z
N MET A 1 6.16 29.04 -8.99
CA MET A 1 4.95 29.87 -8.80
C MET A 1 4.13 29.15 -7.77
N ASP A 2 4.00 29.68 -6.56
CA ASP A 2 3.09 29.11 -5.56
C ASP A 2 1.66 29.22 -6.09
N SER A 3 1.18 28.12 -6.68
CA SER A 3 -0.22 28.02 -7.07
C SER A 3 -1.07 28.07 -5.81
N LEU A 4 -2.21 28.77 -5.88
CA LEU A 4 -3.13 28.82 -4.74
C LEU A 4 -3.57 27.39 -4.40
N PRO A 5 -3.63 27.04 -3.10
CA PRO A 5 -4.15 25.75 -2.67
C PRO A 5 -5.60 25.57 -3.13
N GLU A 6 -5.87 24.47 -3.82
CA GLU A 6 -7.21 24.15 -4.28
C GLU A 6 -8.00 23.46 -3.17
N LEU A 7 -9.27 23.85 -2.97
CA LEU A 7 -10.16 23.12 -2.07
C LEU A 7 -10.54 21.79 -2.73
N VAL A 8 -10.12 20.68 -2.13
CA VAL A 8 -10.31 19.34 -2.71
C VAL A 8 -11.19 18.42 -1.88
N GLY A 9 -11.57 18.84 -0.67
CA GLY A 9 -12.48 18.05 0.14
C GLY A 9 -12.76 18.64 1.51
N THR A 10 -13.58 17.92 2.28
CA THR A 10 -13.89 18.27 3.66
C THR A 10 -13.96 17.03 4.55
N VAL A 11 -13.51 17.17 5.79
CA VAL A 11 -13.67 16.15 6.84
C VAL A 11 -14.42 16.75 8.02
N HIS A 12 -15.39 16.01 8.56
CA HIS A 12 -16.13 16.41 9.74
C HIS A 12 -15.63 15.63 10.94
N ILE A 13 -15.44 16.30 12.07
CA ILE A 13 -15.08 15.65 13.32
C ILE A 13 -16.27 15.69 14.27
N ILE A 14 -16.53 14.54 14.88
CA ILE A 14 -17.64 14.28 15.79
C ILE A 14 -17.04 14.03 17.17
N LEU A 15 -17.37 14.89 18.12
CA LEU A 15 -16.94 14.79 19.50
C LEU A 15 -18.19 14.53 20.36
N GLY A 16 -18.55 13.26 20.50
CA GLY A 16 -19.78 12.83 21.17
C GLY A 16 -21.03 13.35 20.44
N PRO A 17 -21.96 14.08 21.10
CA PRO A 17 -23.17 14.59 20.46
C PRO A 17 -22.90 15.81 19.56
N TYR A 18 -21.69 16.38 19.60
CA TYR A 18 -21.35 17.59 18.86
C TYR A 18 -20.71 17.25 17.51
N ARG A 19 -21.31 17.71 16.42
CA ARG A 19 -20.66 17.76 15.11
C ARG A 19 -19.96 19.10 14.96
N GLY A 20 -18.64 19.07 14.87
CA GLY A 20 -17.82 20.25 14.62
C GLY A 20 -18.03 20.79 13.20
N ASN A 21 -17.53 22.01 12.97
CA ASN A 21 -17.50 22.59 11.64
C ASN A 21 -16.66 21.71 10.69
N PRO A 22 -17.05 21.59 9.41
CA PRO A 22 -16.23 20.91 8.41
C PRO A 22 -14.83 21.51 8.36
N ILE A 23 -13.84 20.65 8.36
CA ILE A 23 -12.44 20.99 8.13
C ILE A 23 -12.18 20.86 6.63
N ALA A 24 -11.80 21.97 6.01
CA ALA A 24 -11.41 22.01 4.61
C ALA A 24 -10.05 21.32 4.37
N LEU A 25 -9.99 20.50 3.33
CA LEU A 25 -8.80 19.86 2.81
C LEU A 25 -8.34 20.61 1.57
N TYR A 26 -7.07 20.98 1.57
CA TYR A 26 -6.47 21.74 0.49
C TYR A 26 -5.42 20.92 -0.23
N MET A 27 -5.36 21.04 -1.56
CA MET A 27 -4.33 20.45 -2.38
C MET A 27 -3.36 21.51 -2.88
N CYS A 28 -2.07 21.26 -2.71
CA CYS A 28 -1.01 21.96 -3.41
C CYS A 28 -0.38 21.00 -4.43
N GLN A 29 -0.29 21.44 -5.68
CA GLN A 29 0.39 20.69 -6.74
C GLN A 29 1.73 21.34 -7.05
N ASP A 30 2.81 20.62 -6.72
CA ASP A 30 4.16 20.90 -7.18
C ASP A 30 4.42 20.15 -8.51
N GLU A 31 5.52 20.45 -9.20
CA GLU A 31 5.82 19.98 -10.57
C GLU A 31 5.68 18.46 -10.79
N SER A 32 5.84 17.65 -9.74
CA SER A 32 5.74 16.18 -9.80
C SER A 32 5.02 15.56 -8.61
N THR A 33 4.47 16.37 -7.69
CA THR A 33 3.88 15.87 -6.45
C THR A 33 2.65 16.68 -6.05
N CYS A 34 1.58 15.97 -5.74
CA CYS A 34 0.37 16.50 -5.13
C CYS A 34 0.45 16.29 -3.61
N ARG A 35 0.15 17.33 -2.85
CA ARG A 35 0.08 17.29 -1.38
C ARG A 35 -1.30 17.72 -0.95
N ILE A 36 -1.96 16.94 -0.11
CA ILE A 36 -3.28 17.23 0.45
C ILE A 36 -3.16 17.36 1.96
N SER A 37 -3.60 18.48 2.52
CA SER A 37 -3.66 18.64 3.98
C SER A 37 -4.71 19.65 4.42
N PRO A 38 -5.28 19.49 5.62
CA PRO A 38 -5.99 20.57 6.27
C PRO A 38 -5.00 21.64 6.74
N ARG A 39 -5.48 22.88 6.85
CA ARG A 39 -4.68 24.01 7.35
C ARG A 39 -4.84 24.27 8.84
N ILE A 40 -5.83 23.66 9.48
CA ILE A 40 -6.21 23.96 10.85
C ILE A 40 -5.49 23.05 11.85
N TYR A 41 -5.01 23.63 12.95
CA TYR A 41 -4.46 22.89 14.08
C TYR A 41 -5.57 22.16 14.85
N PRO A 42 -5.36 20.91 15.33
CA PRO A 42 -4.13 20.11 15.28
C PRO A 42 -3.95 19.24 14.02
N TRP A 43 -4.94 19.25 13.12
CA TRP A 43 -5.03 18.33 11.99
C TRP A 43 -4.04 18.64 10.86
N ASN A 44 -3.45 19.83 10.85
CA ASN A 44 -2.46 20.28 9.87
C ASN A 44 -1.19 19.42 9.81
N GLN A 45 -0.98 18.55 10.79
CA GLN A 45 0.13 17.60 10.82
C GLN A 45 -0.11 16.40 9.89
N THR A 46 -1.37 16.09 9.59
CA THR A 46 -1.73 15.00 8.69
C THR A 46 -1.69 15.51 7.26
N VAL A 47 -0.67 15.07 6.51
CA VAL A 47 -0.47 15.46 5.11
C VAL A 47 -0.49 14.21 4.27
N GLY A 48 -1.32 14.14 3.24
CA GLY A 48 -1.26 13.13 2.20
C GLY A 48 -0.37 13.57 1.05
N THR A 49 0.42 12.66 0.51
CA THR A 49 1.39 12.93 -0.56
C THR A 49 1.27 11.88 -1.65
N GLY A 50 1.26 12.30 -2.92
CA GLY A 50 1.20 11.37 -4.04
C GLY A 50 1.53 12.04 -5.36
N GLU A 51 1.86 11.24 -6.37
CA GLU A 51 2.16 11.72 -7.72
C GLU A 51 0.90 12.29 -8.43
N THR A 52 -0.28 11.79 -8.06
CA THR A 52 -1.59 12.25 -8.55
C THR A 52 -2.47 12.69 -7.39
N PRO A 53 -3.51 13.53 -7.63
CA PRO A 53 -4.48 13.91 -6.61
C PRO A 53 -5.14 12.70 -5.95
N ASN A 54 -5.47 11.65 -6.72
CA ASN A 54 -6.08 10.43 -6.22
C ASN A 54 -5.13 9.64 -5.29
N LYS A 55 -3.84 9.55 -5.64
CA LYS A 55 -2.83 8.92 -4.77
C LYS A 55 -2.62 9.73 -3.49
N ALA A 56 -2.56 11.06 -3.58
CA ALA A 56 -2.40 11.93 -2.42
C ALA A 56 -3.61 11.83 -1.47
N ALA A 57 -4.82 11.71 -2.02
CA ALA A 57 -6.05 11.52 -1.25
C ALA A 57 -6.07 10.17 -0.52
N ALA A 58 -5.63 9.10 -1.19
CA ALA A 58 -5.52 7.78 -0.58
C ALA A 58 -4.47 7.74 0.56
N ASP A 59 -3.32 8.38 0.35
CA ASP A 59 -2.28 8.53 1.38
C ASP A 59 -2.77 9.37 2.57
N PHE A 60 -3.54 10.43 2.30
CA PHE A 60 -4.19 11.23 3.34
C PHE A 60 -5.15 10.39 4.19
N GLU A 61 -6.05 9.61 3.56
CA GLU A 61 -6.97 8.73 4.29
C GLU A 61 -6.24 7.69 5.16
N ALA A 62 -5.14 7.12 4.65
CA ALA A 62 -4.33 6.18 5.40
C ALA A 62 -3.74 6.85 6.65
N ARG A 63 -3.08 8.01 6.49
CA ARG A 63 -2.50 8.77 7.62
C ARG A 63 -3.55 9.30 8.58
N TRP A 64 -4.73 9.64 8.07
CA TRP A 64 -5.85 10.09 8.90
C TRP A 64 -6.35 8.98 9.83
N LYS A 65 -6.39 7.73 9.36
CA LYS A 65 -6.73 6.55 10.18
C LYS A 65 -5.65 6.14 11.17
N GLU A 66 -4.39 6.46 10.88
CA GLU A 66 -3.28 6.27 11.84
C GLU A 66 -3.28 7.32 12.95
N THR A 67 -4.07 8.39 12.80
CA THR A 67 -4.24 9.38 13.86
C THR A 67 -5.06 8.75 15.00
N ASP A 68 -4.88 9.19 16.25
CA ASP A 68 -5.56 8.66 17.45
C ASP A 68 -7.06 9.05 17.51
N LEU A 69 -7.73 9.13 16.36
CA LEU A 69 -9.12 9.49 16.21
C LEU A 69 -9.90 8.26 15.73
N ALA A 70 -10.83 7.77 16.54
CA ALA A 70 -11.64 6.60 16.19
C ALA A 70 -12.51 6.86 14.95
N ASP A 71 -12.82 5.83 14.16
CA ASP A 71 -13.66 5.94 12.96
C ASP A 71 -15.06 6.56 13.21
N ASP A 72 -15.62 6.40 14.42
CA ASP A 72 -16.91 7.01 14.79
C ASP A 72 -16.80 8.53 15.07
N MET A 73 -15.59 9.00 15.37
CA MET A 73 -15.31 10.39 15.71
C MET A 73 -15.09 11.28 14.50
N TYR A 74 -15.25 10.77 13.27
CA TYR A 74 -15.20 11.61 12.09
C TYR A 74 -16.09 11.09 10.96
N THR A 75 -16.40 11.96 10.00
CA THR A 75 -17.11 11.59 8.77
C THR A 75 -16.41 12.23 7.59
N GLY A 76 -16.18 11.43 6.55
CA GLY A 76 -15.38 11.82 5.39
C GLY A 76 -14.05 11.06 5.37
N PRO A 77 -13.04 11.54 4.63
CA PRO A 77 -13.04 12.76 3.82
C PRO A 77 -14.02 12.69 2.64
N HIS A 78 -14.80 13.76 2.47
CA HIS A 78 -15.65 13.96 1.30
C HIS A 78 -14.84 14.70 0.26
N TRP A 79 -14.62 14.06 -0.88
CA TRP A 79 -13.77 14.56 -1.94
C TRP A 79 -14.56 15.36 -2.97
N GLU A 80 -14.01 16.49 -3.37
CA GLU A 80 -14.53 17.40 -4.39
C GLU A 80 -13.63 17.35 -5.65
N GLY A 81 -14.03 18.02 -6.73
CA GLY A 81 -13.18 18.18 -7.92
C GLY A 81 -12.91 16.89 -8.72
N GLY A 82 -13.69 15.83 -8.50
CA GLY A 82 -13.52 14.55 -9.19
C GLY A 82 -12.42 13.65 -8.62
N ILE A 83 -11.85 14.00 -7.46
CA ILE A 83 -10.94 13.11 -6.74
C ILE A 83 -11.70 11.87 -6.30
N LYS A 84 -11.24 10.72 -6.80
CA LYS A 84 -11.68 9.40 -6.34
C LYS A 84 -10.46 8.76 -5.71
N PRO A 85 -10.37 8.65 -4.38
CA PRO A 85 -9.26 7.97 -3.72
C PRO A 85 -9.10 6.60 -4.35
N GLU A 86 -7.97 6.42 -5.04
CA GLU A 86 -7.65 5.10 -5.54
C GLU A 86 -7.34 4.26 -4.32
N LYS A 87 -8.12 3.20 -4.08
CA LYS A 87 -7.75 2.19 -3.08
C LYS A 87 -6.28 1.84 -3.33
N PRO A 88 -5.37 2.02 -2.36
CA PRO A 88 -3.98 1.70 -2.56
C PRO A 88 -3.95 0.25 -3.06
N LYS A 89 -3.45 0.05 -4.28
CA LYS A 89 -3.15 -1.30 -4.77
C LYS A 89 -2.22 -1.89 -3.71
N PRO A 90 -2.53 -3.06 -3.14
CA PRO A 90 -1.61 -3.71 -2.22
C PRO A 90 -0.25 -3.75 -2.92
N VAL A 91 0.71 -3.02 -2.38
CA VAL A 91 2.09 -3.14 -2.86
C VAL A 91 2.41 -4.61 -2.61
N PRO A 92 2.75 -5.40 -3.64
CA PRO A 92 3.12 -6.79 -3.41
C PRO A 92 4.23 -6.77 -2.37
N ALA A 93 4.06 -7.55 -1.30
CA ALA A 93 5.05 -7.65 -0.24
C ALA A 93 6.45 -7.78 -0.87
N PRO A 94 7.45 -7.01 -0.41
CA PRO A 94 8.79 -7.11 -0.97
C PRO A 94 9.21 -8.58 -0.89
N LYS A 95 9.49 -9.18 -2.05
CA LYS A 95 9.99 -10.56 -2.11
C LYS A 95 11.21 -10.63 -1.18
N PRO A 96 11.31 -11.65 -0.29
CA PRO A 96 12.49 -11.85 0.51
C PRO A 96 13.73 -11.82 -0.40
N ALA A 97 14.69 -10.97 -0.05
CA ALA A 97 15.97 -10.93 -0.75
C ALA A 97 16.59 -12.32 -0.68
N THR A 98 16.76 -12.96 -1.84
CA THR A 98 17.52 -14.21 -1.95
C THR A 98 18.91 -13.96 -1.38
N PRO A 99 19.39 -14.74 -0.41
CA PRO A 99 20.74 -14.58 0.11
C PRO A 99 21.76 -14.75 -1.03
N PRO A 100 22.83 -13.93 -1.06
CA PRO A 100 23.81 -13.96 -2.13
C PRO A 100 24.51 -15.34 -2.17
N ALA A 101 24.57 -15.91 -3.36
CA ALA A 101 25.29 -17.16 -3.61
C ALA A 101 26.78 -17.02 -3.21
N PRO A 102 27.35 -18.01 -2.50
CA PRO A 102 28.77 -17.98 -2.16
C PRO A 102 29.61 -18.08 -3.43
N LYS A 103 30.54 -17.12 -3.58
CA LYS A 103 31.55 -17.10 -4.63
C LYS A 103 32.51 -18.28 -4.43
N THR A 104 32.53 -19.20 -5.39
CA THR A 104 33.52 -20.26 -5.54
C THR A 104 34.88 -19.65 -5.92
N GLN A 105 35.91 -19.91 -5.12
CA GLN A 105 37.32 -19.74 -5.52
C GLN A 105 37.92 -21.10 -5.84
N ALA A 106 38.65 -21.15 -6.95
CA ALA A 106 39.13 -22.33 -7.67
C ALA A 106 40.35 -23.00 -7.02
N ALA A 107 40.52 -24.30 -7.26
CA ALA A 107 41.78 -24.88 -7.74
C ALA A 107 41.60 -26.38 -8.08
N GLN A 108 42.05 -26.75 -9.29
CA GLN A 108 42.74 -27.99 -9.71
C GLN A 108 42.07 -29.36 -9.43
N GLU A 109 42.28 -30.44 -10.15
CA GLU A 109 42.82 -30.81 -11.46
C GLU A 109 42.75 -32.34 -11.40
N THR A 110 42.11 -33.02 -12.36
CA THR A 110 42.54 -34.29 -12.99
C THR A 110 41.39 -34.95 -13.76
N LYS A 111 41.78 -35.60 -14.84
CA LYS A 111 40.99 -36.11 -15.97
C LYS A 111 40.69 -37.63 -15.74
N PRO A 112 40.10 -38.37 -16.71
CA PRO A 112 38.74 -38.95 -16.67
C PRO A 112 38.78 -40.51 -16.60
N PRO A 113 37.67 -41.31 -16.69
CA PRO A 113 36.89 -41.50 -17.93
C PRO A 113 35.37 -41.86 -17.78
N ALA A 114 34.56 -41.36 -18.73
CA ALA A 114 33.53 -42.03 -19.56
C ALA A 114 32.46 -43.01 -18.95
N PRO A 115 31.49 -43.52 -19.74
CA PRO A 115 30.09 -43.08 -19.75
C PRO A 115 29.09 -44.20 -19.35
N LYS A 116 27.80 -43.89 -19.18
CA LYS A 116 26.64 -44.77 -19.51
C LYS A 116 25.28 -44.13 -19.13
N SER A 117 24.45 -43.85 -20.14
CA SER A 117 22.98 -44.05 -20.06
C SER A 117 22.69 -45.57 -20.21
N PRO A 118 21.44 -46.10 -20.17
CA PRO A 118 20.11 -45.47 -19.98
C PRO A 118 19.13 -46.26 -19.06
N ALA A 119 17.89 -45.76 -19.00
CA ALA A 119 16.60 -46.49 -18.92
C ALA A 119 15.85 -46.60 -17.56
N LEU A 120 14.58 -46.15 -17.67
CA LEU A 120 13.34 -46.23 -16.86
C LEU A 120 12.98 -47.64 -16.29
N PRO A 121 11.89 -47.87 -15.49
CA PRO A 121 10.63 -47.10 -15.31
C PRO A 121 9.99 -47.00 -13.88
N ASP A 122 8.96 -46.12 -13.81
CA ASP A 122 7.77 -45.94 -12.93
C ASP A 122 7.14 -47.21 -12.26
N PRO A 123 6.07 -47.15 -11.40
CA PRO A 123 5.18 -46.06 -10.92
C PRO A 123 4.82 -46.20 -9.40
N PRO A 124 3.57 -46.01 -8.92
CA PRO A 124 2.85 -44.77 -8.57
C PRO A 124 2.50 -44.69 -7.07
N GLN A 125 2.14 -43.52 -6.54
CA GLN A 125 1.27 -43.48 -5.35
C GLN A 125 0.36 -42.25 -5.35
N PRO A 126 -0.96 -42.44 -5.53
CA PRO A 126 -1.96 -41.39 -5.31
C PRO A 126 -2.61 -41.50 -3.92
N SER A 127 -3.34 -40.42 -3.60
CA SER A 127 -4.53 -40.32 -2.73
C SER A 127 -4.35 -39.62 -1.37
N PRO A 128 -5.41 -38.99 -0.83
CA PRO A 128 -6.07 -37.79 -1.39
C PRO A 128 -6.45 -36.76 -0.30
N GLU A 129 -6.94 -35.62 -0.77
CA GLU A 129 -7.54 -34.49 -0.05
C GLU A 129 -9.09 -34.62 0.01
N ALA A 130 -9.70 -34.06 1.07
CA ALA A 130 -11.12 -33.67 1.31
C ALA A 130 -12.19 -34.81 1.29
N GLU A 131 -13.38 -34.74 1.94
CA GLU A 131 -14.28 -33.63 2.30
C GLU A 131 -15.41 -34.12 3.26
N ASP A 132 -16.17 -33.17 3.86
CA ASP A 132 -17.61 -33.22 4.26
C ASP A 132 -18.09 -34.20 5.37
N ALA A 133 -18.76 -33.83 6.46
CA ALA A 133 -19.88 -32.91 6.73
C ALA A 133 -21.28 -33.32 6.21
N ALA A 134 -21.84 -34.43 6.70
CA ALA A 134 -23.30 -34.55 6.93
C ALA A 134 -23.65 -35.79 7.74
N LYS A 135 -24.13 -35.63 8.98
CA LYS A 135 -25.46 -36.10 9.44
C LYS A 135 -25.73 -35.72 10.89
#